data_AF-F2J3D5-F1
#
_entry.id   AF-F2J3D5-F1
#
_cell.length_a   1.000
_cell.length_b   1.000
_cell.length_c   1.000
_cell.angle_alpha   90.00
_cell.angle_beta   90.00
_cell.angle_gamma   90.00
#
_symmetry.space_group_name_H-M   'P 1'
#
loop_
_entity.id
_entity.type
_entity.pdbx_description
1 polymer ?
#
loop_
_entity_poly.entity_id
_entity_poly.type
_entity_poly.pdbx_seq_one_letter_code
_entity_poly.pdbx_strand_id
1 'polypeptide(L)'
;MHATDHLNEADRLMTVCNSCRYCEGLCAVFPAMELRRSFADGDLNYLANLCHACGACYVDCQFSPPHEFQVNVPQTMAKVRTDSYRHYAWPKAFQPMFERNGLAIAIVAALSVAGFILGFALWHDPSVLTGTSGEFYRLMPHNVMAGLFGAVALYALLAIVMGFLNFWRDIGAGSVSAASGLSIWQAVKDVASLRYLDGGGVGCYNADEKPTDNRRLYHHLTFYGFLLCFAATSTGTIYHYVFDWPAPYGWTSLPKLFGIPGGIGLVVGPVGLFLAKLKRQDDLVDKAKFGMETAFLAMMFATGLTGLVLMVLRETSAMGIALAVHLGVVFALFLTMPYGKFVHGFYRFGALMLYAAERKADRPATVPTTAKA
;
A
#
# COMPACT_ATOMS: atom_id res chain seq x y z
N MET A 1 -0.97 17.05 -24.80
CA MET A 1 -1.89 15.90 -24.81
C MET A 1 -1.34 14.83 -23.89
N HIS A 2 -2.05 14.58 -22.80
CA HIS A 2 -1.65 13.66 -21.74
C HIS A 2 -1.83 12.19 -22.16
N ALA A 3 -1.20 11.27 -21.44
CA ALA A 3 -1.27 9.84 -21.74
C ALA A 3 -2.66 9.21 -21.49
N THR A 4 -3.49 9.79 -20.62
CA THR A 4 -4.84 9.29 -20.30
C THR A 4 -5.84 10.42 -20.16
N ASP A 5 -7.13 10.11 -20.31
CA ASP A 5 -8.21 11.08 -20.08
C ASP A 5 -8.27 11.54 -18.62
N HIS A 6 -7.89 10.69 -17.66
CA HIS A 6 -7.78 11.08 -16.26
C HIS A 6 -6.70 12.14 -16.03
N LEU A 7 -5.58 12.06 -16.76
CA LEU A 7 -4.53 13.08 -16.72
C LEU A 7 -4.99 14.37 -17.43
N ASN A 8 -5.70 14.27 -18.57
CA ASN A 8 -6.30 15.45 -19.21
C ASN A 8 -7.27 16.19 -18.26
N GLU A 9 -8.10 15.45 -17.53
CA GLU A 9 -9.01 16.04 -16.55
C GLU A 9 -8.26 16.62 -15.34
N ALA A 10 -7.22 15.94 -14.85
CA ALA A 10 -6.39 16.46 -13.77
C ALA A 10 -5.69 17.77 -14.16
N ASP A 11 -5.18 17.89 -15.39
CA ASP A 11 -4.60 19.13 -15.92
C ASP A 11 -5.63 20.27 -15.93
N ARG A 12 -6.84 20.01 -16.46
CA ARG A 12 -7.95 20.98 -16.46
C ARG A 12 -8.25 21.46 -15.04
N LEU A 13 -8.41 20.53 -14.09
CA LEU A 13 -8.72 20.87 -12.71
C LEU A 13 -7.58 21.64 -12.04
N MET A 14 -6.32 21.22 -12.20
CA MET A 14 -5.17 21.94 -11.62
C MET A 14 -4.99 23.33 -12.23
N THR A 15 -5.32 23.52 -13.50
CA THR A 15 -5.34 24.84 -14.15
C THR A 15 -6.40 25.76 -13.53
N VAL A 16 -7.62 25.26 -13.34
CA VAL A 16 -8.70 26.01 -12.66
C VAL A 16 -8.31 26.31 -11.20
N CYS A 17 -7.83 25.31 -10.46
CA CYS A 17 -7.42 25.46 -9.07
C CYS A 17 -6.25 26.45 -8.90
N ASN A 18 -5.25 26.45 -9.79
CA ASN A 18 -4.12 27.37 -9.73
C ASN A 18 -4.52 28.83 -10.03
N SER A 19 -5.64 29.01 -10.73
CA SER A 19 -6.23 30.34 -10.97
C SER A 19 -7.02 30.84 -9.75
N CYS A 20 -7.75 29.95 -9.07
CA CYS A 20 -8.62 30.29 -7.95
C CYS A 20 -7.91 30.36 -6.59
N ARG A 21 -6.99 29.41 -6.31
CA ARG A 21 -6.16 29.30 -5.09
C ARG A 21 -6.88 29.25 -3.75
N TYR A 22 -8.21 29.15 -3.73
CA TYR A 22 -9.00 29.09 -2.50
C TYR A 22 -8.59 27.95 -1.54
N CYS A 23 -8.12 26.82 -2.08
CA CYS A 23 -7.77 25.62 -1.33
C CYS A 23 -6.30 25.56 -0.85
N GLU A 24 -5.49 26.61 -1.03
CA GLU A 24 -4.03 26.62 -0.79
C GLU A 24 -3.64 26.14 0.63
N GLY A 25 -4.47 26.44 1.64
CA GLY A 25 -4.23 26.08 3.03
C GLY A 25 -4.65 24.66 3.43
N LEU A 26 -5.35 23.92 2.57
CA LEU A 26 -6.02 22.66 2.98
C LEU A 26 -5.06 21.46 3.03
N CYS A 27 -4.14 21.32 2.08
CA CYS A 27 -3.22 20.18 2.06
C CYS A 27 -2.00 20.44 1.19
N ALA A 28 -1.03 19.53 1.21
CA ALA A 28 0.23 19.66 0.46
C ALA A 28 0.06 19.73 -1.07
N VAL A 29 -1.07 19.30 -1.63
CA VAL A 29 -1.30 19.30 -3.09
C VAL A 29 -1.28 20.72 -3.66
N PHE A 30 -1.97 21.67 -3.02
CA PHE A 30 -2.16 23.01 -3.58
C PHE A 30 -0.88 23.87 -3.55
N PRO A 31 -0.12 23.93 -2.44
CA PRO A 31 1.17 24.60 -2.44
C PRO A 31 2.16 23.99 -3.43
N ALA A 32 2.12 22.66 -3.64
CA ALA A 32 2.95 22.01 -4.66
C ALA A 32 2.50 22.38 -6.08
N MET A 33 1.18 22.47 -6.32
CA MET A 33 0.60 22.87 -7.59
C MET A 33 0.95 24.32 -7.96
N GLU A 34 0.94 25.24 -6.99
CA GLU A 34 1.19 26.67 -7.22
C GLU A 34 2.62 26.99 -7.70
N LEU A 35 3.58 26.11 -7.44
CA LEU A 35 4.95 26.23 -7.96
C LEU A 35 5.03 25.99 -9.48
N ARG A 36 3.94 25.51 -10.10
CA ARG A 36 3.89 25.11 -11.51
C ARG A 36 3.00 26.06 -12.31
N ARG A 37 3.35 26.27 -13.58
CA ARG A 37 2.56 27.07 -14.55
C ARG A 37 1.82 26.21 -15.57
N SER A 38 2.28 24.99 -15.76
CA SER A 38 1.71 23.95 -16.63
C SER A 38 1.94 22.61 -15.95
N PHE A 39 1.09 21.62 -16.20
CA PHE A 39 1.16 20.34 -15.52
C PHE A 39 1.51 19.23 -16.51
N ALA A 40 2.74 18.73 -16.50
CA ALA A 40 3.09 17.54 -17.28
C ALA A 40 2.53 16.26 -16.62
N ASP A 41 2.55 15.12 -17.33
CA ASP A 41 2.09 13.82 -16.79
C ASP A 41 2.78 13.50 -15.44
N GLY A 42 4.10 13.73 -15.36
CA GLY A 42 4.87 13.54 -14.13
C GLY A 42 4.42 14.45 -12.98
N ASP A 43 4.05 15.70 -13.25
CA ASP A 43 3.52 16.62 -12.24
C ASP A 43 2.17 16.14 -11.71
N LEU A 44 1.28 15.69 -12.61
CA LEU A 44 -0.04 15.19 -12.23
C LEU A 44 0.05 13.89 -11.43
N ASN A 45 0.95 12.97 -11.83
CA ASN A 45 1.25 11.76 -11.07
C ASN A 45 1.84 12.07 -9.69
N TYR A 46 2.70 13.08 -9.60
CA TYR A 46 3.23 13.59 -8.33
C TYR A 46 2.10 14.12 -7.43
N LEU A 47 1.28 15.05 -7.91
CA LEU A 47 0.18 15.65 -7.17
C LEU A 47 -0.86 14.60 -6.73
N ALA A 48 -1.18 13.63 -7.59
CA ALA A 48 -2.10 12.54 -7.28
C ALA A 48 -1.60 11.63 -6.14
N ASN A 49 -0.28 11.43 -6.05
CA ASN A 49 0.36 10.70 -4.95
C ASN A 49 0.60 11.57 -3.71
N LEU A 50 0.60 12.90 -3.83
CA LEU A 50 0.55 13.81 -2.68
C LEU A 50 -0.87 13.90 -2.07
N CYS A 51 -1.89 13.65 -2.89
CA CYS A 51 -3.29 13.65 -2.50
C CYS A 51 -3.66 12.46 -1.59
N HIS A 52 -4.21 12.78 -0.42
CA HIS A 52 -4.68 11.80 0.57
C HIS A 52 -6.19 11.49 0.48
N ALA A 53 -6.89 12.14 -0.47
CA ALA A 53 -8.33 12.01 -0.67
C ALA A 53 -9.13 12.32 0.61
N CYS A 54 -8.78 13.40 1.32
CA CYS A 54 -9.49 13.83 2.52
C CYS A 54 -10.87 14.43 2.21
N GLY A 55 -11.10 14.94 0.99
CA GLY A 55 -12.40 15.50 0.57
C GLY A 55 -12.64 16.96 0.96
N ALA A 56 -11.76 17.59 1.76
CA ALA A 56 -11.92 18.98 2.17
C ALA A 56 -12.05 19.95 0.98
N CYS A 57 -11.16 19.82 -0.01
CA CYS A 57 -11.21 20.64 -1.21
C CYS A 57 -12.45 20.40 -2.10
N TYR A 58 -13.22 19.33 -1.89
CA TYR A 58 -14.49 19.14 -2.59
C TYR A 58 -15.61 19.90 -1.88
N VAL A 59 -15.69 19.75 -0.56
CA VAL A 59 -16.70 20.41 0.28
C VAL A 59 -16.54 21.93 0.24
N ASP A 60 -15.31 22.43 0.31
CA ASP A 60 -15.03 23.88 0.33
C ASP A 60 -15.11 24.52 -1.07
N CYS A 61 -15.18 23.73 -2.15
CA CYS A 61 -15.09 24.27 -3.51
C CYS A 61 -16.44 24.79 -4.00
N GLN A 62 -16.48 26.09 -4.30
CA GLN A 62 -17.62 26.78 -4.92
C GLN A 62 -17.96 26.25 -6.33
N PHE A 63 -17.02 25.56 -6.97
CA PHE A 63 -17.15 25.01 -8.32
C PHE A 63 -17.31 23.48 -8.34
N SER A 64 -17.50 22.86 -7.17
CA SER A 64 -17.83 21.44 -7.08
C SER A 64 -19.19 21.16 -7.75
N PRO A 65 -19.44 19.92 -8.21
CA PRO A 65 -20.75 19.54 -8.72
C PRO A 65 -21.88 19.94 -7.75
N PRO A 66 -23.02 20.45 -8.26
CA PRO A 66 -23.45 20.44 -9.66
C PRO A 66 -23.02 21.68 -10.49
N HIS A 67 -22.08 22.50 -10.02
CA HIS A 67 -21.62 23.68 -10.77
C HIS A 67 -21.12 23.32 -12.19
N GLU A 68 -21.28 24.21 -13.17
CA GLU A 68 -20.94 23.95 -14.58
C GLU A 68 -19.48 23.52 -14.82
N PHE A 69 -18.55 24.01 -13.99
CA PHE A 69 -17.13 23.64 -14.06
C PHE A 69 -16.82 22.23 -13.53
N GLN A 70 -17.74 21.62 -12.78
CA GLN A 70 -17.65 20.23 -12.30
C GLN A 70 -16.30 19.91 -11.64
N VAL A 71 -15.82 20.76 -10.73
CA VAL A 71 -14.51 20.61 -10.10
C VAL A 71 -14.55 19.50 -9.04
N ASN A 72 -14.03 18.32 -9.39
CA ASN A 72 -13.91 17.19 -8.47
C ASN A 72 -12.46 16.67 -8.39
N VAL A 73 -11.65 17.39 -7.61
CA VAL A 73 -10.25 17.05 -7.34
C VAL A 73 -10.07 15.67 -6.68
N PRO A 74 -10.77 15.30 -5.58
CA PRO A 74 -10.49 14.04 -4.91
C PRO A 74 -10.79 12.81 -5.77
N GLN A 75 -11.87 12.81 -6.56
CA GLN A 75 -12.19 11.70 -7.45
C GLN A 75 -11.17 11.60 -8.59
N THR A 76 -10.85 12.72 -9.24
CA THR A 76 -9.89 12.76 -10.35
C THR A 76 -8.50 12.32 -9.90
N MET A 77 -8.02 12.83 -8.76
CA MET A 77 -6.74 12.40 -8.18
C MET A 77 -6.75 10.94 -7.73
N ALA A 78 -7.91 10.39 -7.33
CA ALA A 78 -8.02 8.96 -7.05
C ALA A 78 -7.86 8.09 -8.30
N LYS A 79 -8.42 8.53 -9.43
CA LYS A 79 -8.27 7.86 -10.74
C LYS A 79 -6.82 7.95 -11.23
N VAL A 80 -6.23 9.14 -11.29
CA VAL A 80 -4.82 9.34 -11.70
C VAL A 80 -3.87 8.53 -10.82
N ARG A 81 -4.06 8.54 -9.51
CA ARG A 81 -3.22 7.75 -8.59
C ARG A 81 -3.33 6.25 -8.88
N THR A 82 -4.53 5.74 -9.16
CA THR A 82 -4.73 4.34 -9.51
C THR A 82 -4.06 3.99 -10.83
N ASP A 83 -4.15 4.86 -11.84
CA ASP A 83 -3.42 4.72 -13.10
C ASP A 83 -1.91 4.72 -12.87
N SER A 84 -1.40 5.56 -11.96
CA SER A 84 0.02 5.64 -11.61
C SER A 84 0.57 4.32 -11.06
N TYR A 85 -0.21 3.58 -10.26
CA TYR A 85 0.20 2.27 -9.75
C TYR A 85 0.49 1.28 -10.88
N ARG A 86 -0.37 1.28 -11.91
CA ARG A 86 -0.17 0.48 -13.11
C ARG A 86 0.98 1.01 -13.93
N HIS A 87 1.01 2.31 -14.20
CA HIS A 87 1.97 2.94 -15.10
C HIS A 87 3.42 2.64 -14.70
N TYR A 88 3.72 2.71 -13.40
CA TYR A 88 5.07 2.44 -12.90
C TYR A 88 5.34 0.98 -12.51
N ALA A 89 4.34 0.10 -12.53
CA ALA A 89 4.55 -1.31 -12.16
C ALA A 89 5.57 -1.99 -13.08
N TRP A 90 6.48 -2.75 -12.47
CA TRP A 90 7.56 -3.46 -13.15
C TRP A 90 7.53 -4.96 -12.78
N PRO A 91 7.76 -5.87 -13.74
CA PRO A 91 7.95 -5.63 -15.17
C PRO A 91 6.67 -5.18 -15.89
N LYS A 92 6.82 -4.42 -16.97
CA LYS A 92 5.67 -3.88 -17.74
C LYS A 92 4.72 -4.97 -18.26
N ALA A 93 5.24 -6.18 -18.51
CA ALA A 93 4.46 -7.32 -18.97
C ALA A 93 3.30 -7.73 -18.03
N PHE A 94 3.43 -7.47 -16.72
CA PHE A 94 2.41 -7.86 -15.74
C PHE A 94 1.37 -6.78 -15.46
N GLN A 95 1.52 -5.57 -16.00
CA GLN A 95 0.57 -4.47 -15.81
C GLN A 95 -0.89 -4.82 -16.18
N PRO A 96 -1.20 -5.52 -17.30
CA PRO A 96 -2.59 -5.78 -17.69
C PRO A 96 -3.28 -6.85 -16.83
N MET A 97 -2.51 -7.78 -16.27
CA MET A 97 -3.03 -8.96 -15.56
C MET A 97 -3.66 -8.56 -14.22
N PHE A 98 -2.98 -7.70 -13.46
CA PHE A 98 -3.44 -7.27 -12.14
C PHE A 98 -4.57 -6.23 -12.18
N GLU A 99 -4.77 -5.56 -13.32
CA GLU A 99 -5.82 -4.55 -13.50
C GLU A 99 -7.23 -5.14 -13.37
N ARG A 100 -7.46 -6.34 -13.93
CA ARG A 100 -8.81 -6.92 -14.05
C ARG A 100 -9.13 -7.92 -12.93
N ASN A 101 -8.12 -8.62 -12.42
CA ASN A 101 -8.31 -9.84 -11.64
C ASN A 101 -7.51 -9.89 -10.33
N GLY A 102 -7.01 -8.77 -9.79
CA GLY A 102 -6.11 -8.77 -8.63
C GLY A 102 -6.56 -9.62 -7.44
N LEU A 103 -7.85 -9.56 -7.06
CA LEU A 103 -8.41 -10.40 -5.98
C LEU A 103 -8.42 -11.88 -6.35
N ALA A 104 -8.88 -12.21 -7.56
CA ALA A 104 -8.93 -13.59 -8.04
C ALA A 104 -7.52 -14.19 -8.13
N ILE A 105 -6.54 -13.43 -8.63
CA ILE A 105 -5.13 -13.83 -8.69
C ILE A 105 -4.59 -14.12 -7.29
N ALA A 106 -4.86 -13.24 -6.32
CA ALA A 106 -4.40 -13.43 -4.94
C ALA A 106 -5.02 -14.68 -4.30
N ILE A 107 -6.33 -14.89 -4.48
CA ILE A 107 -7.03 -16.09 -3.96
C ILE A 107 -6.50 -17.36 -4.64
N VAL A 108 -6.40 -17.37 -5.97
CA VAL A 108 -5.90 -18.52 -6.72
C VAL A 108 -4.46 -18.84 -6.32
N ALA A 109 -3.59 -17.84 -6.20
CA ALA A 109 -2.22 -18.04 -5.73
C ALA A 109 -2.18 -18.63 -4.32
N ALA A 110 -2.99 -18.09 -3.40
CA ALA A 110 -3.02 -18.58 -2.02
C ALA A 110 -3.52 -20.03 -1.93
N LEU A 111 -4.62 -20.35 -2.63
CA LEU A 111 -5.18 -21.69 -2.67
C LEU A 111 -4.28 -22.68 -3.41
N SER A 112 -3.60 -22.25 -4.47
CA SER A 112 -2.67 -23.10 -5.23
C SER A 112 -1.47 -23.50 -4.38
N VAL A 113 -0.87 -22.54 -3.65
CA VAL A 113 0.27 -22.82 -2.77
C VAL A 113 -0.16 -23.66 -1.58
N ALA A 114 -1.28 -23.33 -0.92
CA ALA A 114 -1.81 -24.12 0.17
C ALA A 114 -2.15 -25.55 -0.28
N GLY A 115 -2.82 -25.69 -1.42
CA GLY A 115 -3.17 -26.98 -2.01
C GLY A 115 -1.94 -27.79 -2.41
N PHE A 116 -0.90 -27.16 -2.95
CA PHE A 116 0.37 -27.81 -3.25
C PHE A 116 1.04 -28.36 -1.99
N ILE A 117 1.12 -27.56 -0.92
CA ILE A 117 1.71 -27.98 0.37
C ILE A 117 0.91 -29.16 0.95
N LEU A 118 -0.41 -29.07 0.96
CA LEU A 118 -1.29 -30.14 1.46
C LEU A 118 -1.17 -31.42 0.62
N GLY A 119 -1.20 -31.30 -0.71
CA GLY A 119 -1.08 -32.43 -1.63
C GLY A 119 0.27 -33.13 -1.51
N PHE A 120 1.36 -32.36 -1.39
CA PHE A 120 2.69 -32.89 -1.17
C PHE A 120 2.79 -33.65 0.17
N ALA A 121 2.24 -33.09 1.24
CA ALA A 121 2.20 -33.74 2.56
C ALA A 121 1.40 -35.05 2.52
N LEU A 122 0.22 -35.05 1.88
CA LEU A 122 -0.61 -36.24 1.70
C LEU A 122 0.08 -37.33 0.87
N TRP A 123 0.91 -36.94 -0.10
CA TRP A 123 1.62 -37.90 -0.95
C TRP A 123 2.80 -38.57 -0.23
N HIS A 124 3.52 -37.82 0.60
CA HIS A 124 4.74 -38.32 1.24
C HIS A 124 4.52 -38.91 2.63
N ASP A 125 3.82 -38.20 3.52
CA ASP A 125 3.53 -38.66 4.87
C ASP A 125 2.29 -37.92 5.44
N PRO A 126 1.08 -38.51 5.29
CA PRO A 126 -0.16 -37.92 5.79
C PRO A 126 -0.16 -37.66 7.30
N SER A 127 0.66 -38.41 8.06
CA SER A 127 0.69 -38.28 9.52
C SER A 127 1.22 -36.92 9.98
N VAL A 128 1.99 -36.23 9.12
CA VAL A 128 2.50 -34.86 9.36
C VAL A 128 1.37 -33.83 9.40
N LEU A 129 0.22 -34.09 8.76
CA LEU A 129 -0.92 -33.18 8.80
C LEU A 129 -1.71 -33.26 10.11
N THR A 130 -1.74 -34.43 10.73
CA THR A 130 -2.53 -34.71 11.95
C THR A 130 -1.68 -34.89 13.22
N GLY A 131 -0.36 -34.87 13.08
CA GLY A 131 0.59 -35.02 14.19
C GLY A 131 0.40 -33.93 15.25
N THR A 132 0.48 -34.31 16.52
CA THR A 132 0.24 -33.43 17.68
C THR A 132 1.50 -32.72 18.19
N SER A 133 2.64 -32.88 17.51
CA SER A 133 3.89 -32.22 17.86
C SER A 133 4.11 -30.99 16.97
N GLY A 134 4.43 -29.84 17.56
CA GLY A 134 4.76 -28.57 16.89
C GLY A 134 6.02 -28.59 16.01
N GLU A 135 6.33 -29.74 15.40
CA GLU A 135 7.42 -30.01 14.46
C GLU A 135 7.02 -29.60 13.04
N PHE A 136 6.70 -28.32 12.86
CA PHE A 136 6.30 -27.76 11.57
C PHE A 136 7.34 -27.97 10.45
N TYR A 137 8.62 -28.17 10.79
CA TYR A 137 9.68 -28.47 9.83
C TYR A 137 9.56 -29.85 9.16
N ARG A 138 8.75 -30.77 9.72
CA ARG A 138 8.40 -32.01 9.03
C ARG A 138 7.50 -31.77 7.82
N LEU A 139 6.64 -30.75 7.87
CA LEU A 139 5.76 -30.38 6.77
C LEU A 139 6.54 -29.68 5.65
N MET A 140 7.45 -28.78 6.02
CA MET A 140 8.28 -28.05 5.08
C MET A 140 9.67 -27.83 5.68
N PRO A 141 10.73 -28.46 5.12
CA PRO A 141 12.08 -28.25 5.59
C PRO A 141 12.46 -26.76 5.55
N HIS A 142 13.20 -26.30 6.55
CA HIS A 142 13.55 -24.88 6.70
C HIS A 142 14.14 -24.30 5.41
N ASN A 143 15.05 -25.01 4.75
CA ASN A 143 15.74 -24.54 3.54
C ASN A 143 14.77 -24.33 2.36
N VAL A 144 13.75 -25.17 2.23
CA VAL A 144 12.73 -25.04 1.18
C VAL A 144 11.87 -23.81 1.47
N MET A 145 11.45 -23.63 2.73
CA MET A 145 10.70 -22.44 3.15
C MET A 145 11.52 -21.17 2.93
N ALA A 146 12.75 -21.12 3.42
CA ALA A 146 13.64 -19.96 3.27
C ALA A 146 13.93 -19.64 1.80
N GLY A 147 14.20 -20.65 0.97
CA GLY A 147 14.46 -20.46 -0.46
C GLY A 147 13.25 -19.94 -1.23
N LEU A 148 12.08 -20.56 -1.06
CA LEU A 148 10.86 -20.18 -1.79
C LEU A 148 10.35 -18.79 -1.37
N PHE A 149 10.24 -18.55 -0.06
CA PHE A 149 9.76 -17.25 0.45
C PHE A 149 10.81 -16.16 0.28
N GLY A 150 12.10 -16.48 0.40
CA GLY A 150 13.19 -15.56 0.09
C GLY A 150 13.18 -15.12 -1.38
N ALA A 151 12.98 -16.05 -2.31
CA ALA A 151 12.92 -15.74 -3.74
C ALA A 151 11.73 -14.81 -4.09
N VAL A 152 10.52 -15.09 -3.59
CA VAL A 152 9.36 -14.22 -3.85
C VAL A 152 9.50 -12.86 -3.15
N ALA A 153 10.10 -12.81 -1.96
CA ALA A 153 10.35 -11.54 -1.26
C ALA A 153 11.39 -10.68 -1.99
N LEU A 154 12.49 -11.27 -2.47
CA LEU A 154 13.51 -10.58 -3.27
C LEU A 154 12.93 -10.06 -4.59
N TYR A 155 12.11 -10.88 -5.26
CA TYR A 155 11.41 -10.46 -6.46
C TYR A 155 10.46 -9.29 -6.18
N ALA A 156 9.66 -9.37 -5.12
CA ALA A 156 8.75 -8.30 -4.73
C ALA A 156 9.50 -6.99 -4.43
N LEU A 157 10.62 -7.09 -3.69
CA LEU A 157 11.50 -5.96 -3.41
C LEU A 157 12.05 -5.35 -4.70
N LEU A 158 12.58 -6.17 -5.61
CA LEU A 158 13.10 -5.71 -6.89
C LEU A 158 12.03 -4.99 -7.70
N ALA A 159 10.83 -5.57 -7.80
CA ALA A 159 9.71 -4.97 -8.54
C ALA A 159 9.27 -3.62 -7.96
N ILE A 160 9.17 -3.53 -6.62
CA ILE A 160 8.86 -2.27 -5.94
C ILE A 160 9.95 -1.23 -6.16
N VAL A 161 11.23 -1.60 -6.03
CA VAL A 161 12.35 -0.68 -6.24
C VAL A 161 12.36 -0.17 -7.68
N MET A 162 12.21 -1.05 -8.67
CA MET A 162 12.17 -0.66 -10.07
C MET A 162 10.97 0.26 -10.37
N GLY A 163 9.78 -0.03 -9.82
CA GLY A 163 8.62 0.84 -9.97
C GLY A 163 8.80 2.20 -9.30
N PHE A 164 9.38 2.23 -8.10
CA PHE A 164 9.71 3.46 -7.40
C PHE A 164 10.74 4.30 -8.17
N LEU A 165 11.77 3.69 -8.74
CA LEU A 165 12.76 4.39 -9.56
C LEU A 165 12.14 4.98 -10.83
N ASN A 166 11.18 4.29 -11.45
CA ASN A 166 10.43 4.82 -12.60
C ASN A 166 9.60 6.04 -12.19
N PHE A 167 8.84 5.94 -11.09
CA PHE A 167 8.08 7.06 -10.53
C PHE A 167 9.00 8.25 -10.18
N TRP A 168 10.10 7.97 -9.48
CA TRP A 168 11.08 8.97 -9.04
C TRP A 168 11.68 9.78 -10.19
N ARG A 169 11.99 9.10 -11.30
CA ARG A 169 12.48 9.73 -12.53
C ARG A 169 11.40 10.56 -13.20
N ASP A 170 10.19 10.02 -13.31
CA ASP A 170 9.06 10.67 -14.00
C ASP A 170 8.64 11.97 -13.30
N ILE A 171 8.61 12.01 -11.97
CA ILE A 171 8.28 13.23 -11.22
C ILE A 171 9.45 14.24 -11.14
N GLY A 172 10.59 13.94 -11.77
CA GLY A 172 11.75 14.84 -11.78
C GLY A 172 12.46 15.01 -10.44
N ALA A 173 12.29 14.08 -9.49
CA ALA A 173 12.77 14.25 -8.10
C ALA A 173 14.29 14.41 -7.96
N GLY A 174 15.06 13.93 -8.95
CA GLY A 174 16.51 14.13 -9.03
C GLY A 174 16.95 15.59 -9.21
N SER A 175 16.10 16.44 -9.79
CA SER A 175 16.43 17.83 -10.15
C SER A 175 16.51 18.82 -8.98
N VAL A 176 15.97 18.44 -7.81
CA VAL A 176 15.90 19.27 -6.59
C VAL A 176 16.53 18.58 -5.38
N SER A 177 17.40 17.58 -5.61
CA SER A 177 18.04 16.81 -4.52
C SER A 177 17.04 16.24 -3.51
N ALA A 178 15.91 15.72 -3.97
CA ALA A 178 14.84 15.23 -3.10
C ALA A 178 15.26 14.09 -2.16
N ALA A 179 16.35 13.38 -2.49
CA ALA A 179 16.96 12.36 -1.64
C ALA A 179 17.91 12.93 -0.55
N SER A 180 17.85 14.23 -0.26
CA SER A 180 18.62 14.82 0.84
C SER A 180 18.18 14.26 2.20
N GLY A 181 19.10 14.14 3.16
CA GLY A 181 18.78 13.63 4.50
C GLY A 181 17.67 14.41 5.23
N LEU A 182 17.60 15.73 4.99
CA LEU A 182 16.54 16.59 5.54
C LEU A 182 15.17 16.27 4.91
N SER A 183 15.10 16.13 3.58
CA SER A 183 13.86 15.79 2.87
C SER A 183 13.35 14.40 3.27
N ILE A 184 14.26 13.43 3.40
CA ILE A 184 13.96 12.08 3.91
C ILE A 184 13.36 12.17 5.31
N TRP A 185 14.03 12.88 6.23
CA TRP A 185 13.57 12.98 7.61
C TRP A 185 12.19 13.63 7.73
N GLN A 186 11.95 14.69 6.95
CA GLN A 186 10.64 15.34 6.90
C GLN A 186 9.57 14.38 6.37
N ALA A 187 9.84 13.68 5.26
CA ALA A 187 8.91 12.71 4.70
C ALA A 187 8.62 11.55 5.67
N VAL A 188 9.63 11.06 6.41
CA VAL A 188 9.44 10.03 7.45
C VAL A 188 8.47 10.52 8.51
N LYS A 189 8.64 11.74 9.03
CA LYS A 189 7.72 12.33 10.01
C LYS A 189 6.30 12.45 9.47
N ASP A 190 6.15 12.93 8.24
CA ASP A 190 4.85 13.18 7.63
C ASP A 190 4.11 11.85 7.34
N VAL A 191 4.82 10.80 6.89
CA VAL A 191 4.25 9.45 6.68
C VAL A 191 3.90 8.79 8.01
N ALA A 192 4.81 8.82 9.00
CA ALA A 192 4.60 8.15 10.29
C ALA A 192 3.44 8.75 11.08
N SER A 193 3.23 10.07 10.96
CA SER A 193 2.10 10.76 11.59
C SER A 193 0.85 10.81 10.72
N LEU A 194 0.95 10.50 9.42
CA LEU A 194 -0.09 10.75 8.41
C LEU A 194 -0.57 12.21 8.42
N ARG A 195 0.36 13.16 8.56
CA ARG A 195 0.07 14.59 8.69
C ARG A 195 -0.90 15.10 7.62
N TYR A 196 -0.74 14.69 6.37
CA TYR A 196 -1.57 15.18 5.27
C TYR A 196 -2.86 14.39 5.04
N LEU A 197 -3.12 13.35 5.84
CA LEU A 197 -4.40 12.65 5.85
C LEU A 197 -5.45 13.43 6.64
N ASP A 198 -5.07 14.28 7.59
CA ASP A 198 -6.00 15.08 8.39
C ASP A 198 -6.55 16.32 7.66
N GLY A 199 -6.24 16.50 6.37
CA GLY A 199 -6.77 17.60 5.56
C GLY A 199 -6.39 19.00 6.09
N GLY A 200 -5.23 19.15 6.74
CA GLY A 200 -4.80 20.44 7.29
C GLY A 200 -5.25 20.67 8.73
N GLY A 201 -5.65 19.60 9.43
CA GLY A 201 -6.01 19.59 10.85
C GLY A 201 -7.50 19.42 11.14
N VAL A 202 -8.39 19.57 10.15
CA VAL A 202 -9.84 19.46 10.34
C VAL A 202 -10.37 18.02 10.29
N GLY A 203 -9.65 17.10 9.65
CA GLY A 203 -10.02 15.70 9.44
C GLY A 203 -10.44 15.37 7.99
N CYS A 204 -10.72 14.10 7.70
CA CYS A 204 -11.33 13.72 6.41
C CYS A 204 -12.86 13.79 6.45
N TYR A 205 -13.41 14.23 5.33
CA TYR A 205 -14.82 14.14 4.99
C TYR A 205 -15.13 12.73 4.47
N ASN A 206 -16.26 12.18 4.92
CA ASN A 206 -16.68 10.82 4.60
C ASN A 206 -18.12 10.78 4.09
N ALA A 207 -19.10 10.67 4.99
CA ALA A 207 -20.52 10.51 4.61
C ALA A 207 -21.27 11.84 4.48
N ASP A 208 -20.82 12.85 5.22
CA ASP A 208 -21.39 14.18 5.28
C ASP A 208 -20.28 15.25 5.32
N GLU A 209 -20.69 16.51 5.40
CA GLU A 209 -19.82 17.67 5.54
C GLU A 209 -19.22 17.80 6.96
N LYS A 210 -19.28 16.74 7.78
CA LYS A 210 -18.62 16.69 9.09
C LYS A 210 -17.35 15.86 8.99
N PRO A 211 -16.20 16.38 9.42
CA PRO A 211 -14.95 15.65 9.34
C PRO A 211 -14.85 14.61 10.46
N THR A 212 -15.58 13.51 10.30
CA THR A 212 -15.58 12.37 11.24
C THR A 212 -14.63 11.30 10.70
N ASP A 213 -13.33 11.39 11.00
CA ASP A 213 -12.32 10.52 10.39
C ASP A 213 -11.61 9.56 11.35
N ASN A 214 -11.97 8.28 11.26
CA ASN A 214 -11.23 7.17 11.88
C ASN A 214 -10.30 6.46 10.88
N ARG A 215 -10.21 6.89 9.62
CA ARG A 215 -9.33 6.25 8.61
C ARG A 215 -7.87 6.33 9.02
N ARG A 216 -7.44 7.43 9.64
CA ARG A 216 -6.08 7.56 10.20
C ARG A 216 -5.78 6.46 11.21
N LEU A 217 -6.69 6.21 12.15
CA LEU A 217 -6.55 5.14 13.15
C LEU A 217 -6.46 3.77 12.48
N TYR A 218 -7.42 3.44 11.61
CA TYR A 218 -7.43 2.13 10.94
C TYR A 218 -6.25 1.92 10.00
N HIS A 219 -5.75 2.99 9.38
CA HIS A 219 -4.52 2.97 8.61
C HIS A 219 -3.30 2.73 9.49
N HIS A 220 -3.19 3.40 10.64
CA HIS A 220 -2.10 3.13 11.59
C HIS A 220 -2.14 1.71 12.13
N LEU A 221 -3.32 1.17 12.46
CA LEU A 221 -3.47 -0.23 12.85
C LEU A 221 -2.99 -1.19 11.76
N THR A 222 -3.32 -0.90 10.49
CA THR A 222 -2.87 -1.72 9.36
C THR A 222 -1.35 -1.57 9.13
N PHE A 223 -0.84 -0.34 9.10
CA PHE A 223 0.55 -0.02 8.79
C PHE A 223 1.50 -0.51 9.89
N TYR A 224 1.26 -0.11 11.14
CA TYR A 224 2.06 -0.60 12.25
C TYR A 224 1.81 -2.08 12.53
N GLY A 225 0.60 -2.59 12.26
CA GLY A 225 0.32 -4.02 12.30
C GLY A 225 1.21 -4.82 11.36
N PHE A 226 1.31 -4.38 10.10
CA PHE A 226 2.22 -4.96 9.10
C PHE A 226 3.68 -4.87 9.55
N LEU A 227 4.13 -3.70 10.03
CA LEU A 227 5.52 -3.52 10.48
C LEU A 227 5.87 -4.42 11.67
N LEU A 228 4.93 -4.61 12.61
CA LEU A 228 5.12 -5.51 13.74
C LEU A 228 5.16 -6.98 13.29
N CYS A 229 4.29 -7.40 12.36
CA CYS A 229 4.39 -8.74 11.77
C CYS A 229 5.72 -8.94 11.02
N PHE A 230 6.17 -7.95 10.25
CA PHE A 230 7.45 -8.00 9.55
C PHE A 230 8.63 -8.06 10.53
N ALA A 231 8.57 -7.29 11.63
CA ALA A 231 9.56 -7.35 12.71
C ALA A 231 9.56 -8.74 13.37
N ALA A 232 8.40 -9.34 13.62
CA ALA A 232 8.30 -10.70 14.15
C ALA A 232 9.03 -11.73 13.28
N THR A 233 8.78 -11.71 11.97
CA THR A 233 9.44 -12.62 11.01
C THR A 233 10.94 -12.36 10.90
N SER A 234 11.33 -11.08 10.90
CA SER A 234 12.75 -10.67 10.85
C SER A 234 13.49 -11.12 12.10
N THR A 235 12.92 -10.92 13.28
CA THR A 235 13.51 -11.39 14.54
C THR A 235 13.56 -12.92 14.60
N GLY A 236 12.54 -13.63 14.10
CA GLY A 236 12.59 -15.09 13.98
C GLY A 236 13.75 -15.57 13.08
N THR A 237 14.00 -14.86 11.98
CA THR A 237 15.15 -15.15 11.09
C THR A 237 16.47 -14.94 11.81
N ILE A 238 16.62 -13.83 12.55
CA ILE A 238 17.82 -13.55 13.36
C ILE A 238 18.00 -14.63 14.44
N TYR A 239 16.93 -15.00 15.14
CA TYR A 239 16.97 -16.05 16.15
C TYR A 239 17.47 -17.37 15.56
N HIS A 240 16.95 -17.76 14.39
CA HIS A 240 17.36 -19.00 13.75
C HIS A 240 18.81 -18.98 13.26
N TYR A 241 19.22 -17.96 12.50
CA TYR A 241 20.53 -17.97 11.82
C TYR A 241 21.69 -17.38 12.63
N VAL A 242 21.41 -16.45 13.55
CA VAL A 242 22.46 -15.77 14.33
C VAL A 242 22.63 -16.42 15.70
N PHE A 243 21.51 -16.78 16.35
CA PHE A 243 21.52 -17.32 17.71
C PHE A 243 21.32 -18.84 17.78
N ASP A 244 21.06 -19.50 16.65
CA ASP A 244 20.73 -20.93 16.58
C ASP A 244 19.55 -21.31 17.50
N TRP A 245 18.57 -20.42 17.58
CA TRP A 245 17.32 -20.61 18.33
C TRP A 245 16.21 -20.96 17.32
N PRO A 246 16.01 -22.25 17.00
CA PRO A 246 14.93 -22.66 16.11
C PRO A 246 13.57 -22.46 16.77
N ALA A 247 12.57 -22.11 15.97
CA ALA A 247 11.18 -22.23 16.37
C ALA A 247 10.83 -23.69 16.71
N PRO A 248 9.83 -23.95 17.58
CA PRO A 248 8.78 -23.04 18.04
C PRO A 248 9.20 -22.07 19.15
N TYR A 249 8.74 -20.81 19.06
CA TYR A 249 9.03 -19.78 20.06
C TYR A 249 7.94 -19.65 21.13
N GLY A 250 8.36 -19.45 22.37
CA GLY A 250 7.48 -19.20 23.52
C GLY A 250 6.71 -17.87 23.43
N TRP A 251 5.67 -17.72 24.27
CA TRP A 251 4.75 -16.57 24.25
C TRP A 251 5.41 -15.22 24.55
N THR A 252 6.47 -15.21 25.35
CA THR A 252 7.21 -14.00 25.76
C THR A 252 8.38 -13.66 24.81
N SER A 253 8.59 -14.46 23.77
CA SER A 253 9.63 -14.19 22.78
C SER A 253 9.28 -12.99 21.91
N LEU A 254 10.29 -12.26 21.43
CA LEU A 254 10.11 -11.11 20.53
C LEU A 254 9.25 -11.43 19.29
N PRO A 255 9.40 -12.58 18.59
CA PRO A 255 8.51 -12.94 17.49
C PRO A 255 7.03 -12.98 17.88
N LYS A 256 6.69 -13.42 19.10
CA LYS A 256 5.29 -13.44 19.56
C LYS A 256 4.83 -12.08 20.07
N LEU A 257 5.69 -11.35 20.78
CA LEU A 257 5.39 -10.00 21.27
C LEU A 257 5.14 -9.00 20.14
N PHE A 258 5.81 -9.15 19.00
CA PHE A 258 5.49 -8.35 17.80
C PHE A 258 4.36 -8.97 16.97
N GLY A 259 4.36 -10.28 16.78
CA GLY A 259 3.42 -10.96 15.90
C GLY A 259 1.96 -10.88 16.34
N ILE A 260 1.68 -10.96 17.65
CA ILE A 260 0.31 -10.91 18.18
C ILE A 260 -0.34 -9.53 17.98
N PRO A 261 0.21 -8.42 18.50
CA PRO A 261 -0.36 -7.09 18.25
C PRO A 261 -0.32 -6.73 16.77
N GLY A 262 0.71 -7.18 16.03
CA GLY A 262 0.78 -7.05 14.58
C GLY A 262 -0.41 -7.67 13.87
N GLY A 263 -0.70 -8.94 14.18
CA GLY A 263 -1.83 -9.68 13.62
C GLY A 263 -3.17 -9.06 13.98
N ILE A 264 -3.35 -8.58 15.22
CA ILE A 264 -4.56 -7.87 15.64
C ILE A 264 -4.74 -6.58 14.83
N GLY A 265 -3.66 -5.81 14.64
CA GLY A 265 -3.66 -4.61 13.80
C GLY A 265 -4.05 -4.90 12.35
N LEU A 266 -3.54 -6.00 11.77
CA LEU A 266 -3.88 -6.47 10.43
C LEU A 266 -5.30 -7.05 10.31
N VAL A 267 -5.98 -7.36 11.40
CA VAL A 267 -7.40 -7.75 11.39
C VAL A 267 -8.27 -6.50 11.52
N VAL A 268 -8.07 -5.72 12.58
CA VAL A 268 -8.93 -4.57 12.91
C VAL A 268 -8.76 -3.44 11.91
N GLY A 269 -7.52 -3.15 11.49
CA GLY A 269 -7.20 -2.07 10.57
C GLY A 269 -7.88 -2.22 9.20
N PRO A 270 -7.66 -3.32 8.45
CA PRO A 270 -8.29 -3.53 7.16
C PRO A 270 -9.82 -3.59 7.22
N VAL A 271 -10.41 -4.20 8.25
CA VAL A 271 -11.87 -4.20 8.45
C VAL A 271 -12.37 -2.76 8.61
N GLY A 272 -11.74 -1.96 9.47
CA GLY A 272 -12.11 -0.56 9.68
C GLY A 272 -11.94 0.30 8.42
N LEU A 273 -10.86 0.10 7.66
CA LEU A 273 -10.64 0.79 6.38
C LEU A 273 -11.69 0.39 5.33
N PHE A 274 -12.06 -0.88 5.26
CA PHE A 274 -13.09 -1.36 4.34
C PHE A 274 -14.46 -0.75 4.69
N LEU A 275 -14.86 -0.78 5.96
CA LEU A 275 -16.10 -0.14 6.43
C LEU A 275 -16.09 1.38 6.22
N ALA A 276 -14.96 2.05 6.47
CA ALA A 276 -14.82 3.47 6.20
C ALA A 276 -14.97 3.80 4.71
N LYS A 277 -14.49 2.92 3.82
CA LYS A 277 -14.65 3.08 2.38
C LYS A 277 -16.13 2.98 1.96
N LEU A 278 -16.88 2.03 2.52
CA LEU A 278 -18.31 1.86 2.22
C LEU A 278 -19.17 3.05 2.67
N LYS A 279 -18.70 3.84 3.64
CA LYS A 279 -19.40 5.03 4.14
C LYS A 279 -19.10 6.31 3.37
N ARG A 280 -18.10 6.33 2.48
CA ARG A 280 -17.71 7.55 1.77
C ARG A 280 -18.73 7.91 0.70
N GLN A 281 -18.98 9.21 0.55
CA GLN A 281 -19.75 9.75 -0.56
C GLN A 281 -19.14 9.34 -1.90
N ASP A 282 -20.03 9.08 -2.85
CA ASP A 282 -19.71 8.58 -4.18
C ASP A 282 -18.82 9.55 -4.97
N ASP A 283 -19.02 10.85 -4.78
CA ASP A 283 -18.23 11.91 -5.42
C ASP A 283 -16.78 11.95 -4.94
N LEU A 284 -16.45 11.29 -3.82
CA LEU A 284 -15.10 11.30 -3.26
C LEU A 284 -14.30 10.03 -3.58
N VAL A 285 -14.87 9.09 -4.34
CA VAL A 285 -14.27 7.78 -4.61
C VAL A 285 -14.31 7.40 -6.08
N ASP A 286 -13.31 6.63 -6.52
CA ASP A 286 -13.35 5.95 -7.80
C ASP A 286 -14.01 4.57 -7.65
N LYS A 287 -15.26 4.45 -8.11
CA LYS A 287 -16.02 3.20 -8.07
C LYS A 287 -15.51 2.13 -9.03
N ALA A 288 -14.91 2.54 -10.15
CA ALA A 288 -14.52 1.60 -11.21
C ALA A 288 -13.38 0.66 -10.78
N LYS A 289 -12.66 0.99 -9.70
CA LYS A 289 -11.42 0.30 -9.32
C LYS A 289 -11.41 -0.25 -7.88
N PHE A 290 -12.56 -0.63 -7.34
CA PHE A 290 -12.64 -1.31 -6.03
C PHE A 290 -11.80 -2.60 -5.96
N GLY A 291 -11.59 -3.32 -7.07
CA GLY A 291 -10.97 -4.65 -7.09
C GLY A 291 -9.56 -4.74 -6.49
N MET A 292 -8.63 -3.89 -6.93
CA MET A 292 -7.22 -3.94 -6.48
C MET A 292 -7.06 -3.53 -5.02
N GLU A 293 -7.79 -2.50 -4.59
CA GLU A 293 -7.71 -2.03 -3.22
C GLU A 293 -8.34 -3.03 -2.24
N THR A 294 -9.49 -3.60 -2.61
CA THR A 294 -10.16 -4.64 -1.80
C THR A 294 -9.32 -5.91 -1.73
N ALA A 295 -8.65 -6.30 -2.84
CA ALA A 295 -7.70 -7.42 -2.83
C ALA A 295 -6.59 -7.20 -1.81
N PHE A 296 -5.98 -6.02 -1.80
CA PHE A 296 -4.93 -5.70 -0.85
C PHE A 296 -5.41 -5.75 0.61
N LEU A 297 -6.56 -5.14 0.91
CA LEU A 297 -7.14 -5.19 2.26
C LEU A 297 -7.50 -6.63 2.68
N ALA A 298 -8.06 -7.42 1.77
CA ALA A 298 -8.39 -8.82 2.02
C ALA A 298 -7.13 -9.65 2.31
N MET A 299 -6.04 -9.45 1.57
CA MET A 299 -4.78 -10.16 1.82
C MET A 299 -4.12 -9.75 3.14
N MET A 300 -4.17 -8.47 3.51
CA MET A 300 -3.73 -8.01 4.84
C MET A 300 -4.53 -8.68 5.95
N PHE A 301 -5.86 -8.66 5.83
CA PHE A 301 -6.77 -9.31 6.78
C PHE A 301 -6.53 -10.81 6.89
N ALA A 302 -6.47 -11.51 5.75
CA ALA A 302 -6.24 -12.95 5.71
C ALA A 302 -4.90 -13.32 6.32
N THR A 303 -3.84 -12.53 6.07
CA THR A 303 -2.51 -12.77 6.66
C THR A 303 -2.55 -12.64 8.18
N GLY A 304 -3.15 -11.57 8.71
CA GLY A 304 -3.31 -11.37 10.15
C GLY A 304 -4.16 -12.45 10.81
N LEU A 305 -5.33 -12.74 10.22
CA LEU A 305 -6.27 -13.74 10.75
C LEU A 305 -5.67 -15.14 10.75
N THR A 306 -5.13 -15.60 9.62
CA THR A 306 -4.55 -16.95 9.52
C THR A 306 -3.32 -17.11 10.42
N GLY A 307 -2.52 -16.05 10.62
CA GLY A 307 -1.39 -16.08 11.55
C GLY A 307 -1.81 -16.21 13.02
N LEU A 308 -2.85 -15.48 13.43
CA LEU A 308 -3.44 -15.58 14.77
C LEU A 308 -4.11 -16.94 15.00
N VAL A 309 -4.86 -17.44 14.00
CA VAL A 309 -5.49 -18.77 14.05
C VAL A 309 -4.43 -19.87 14.16
N LEU A 310 -3.38 -19.82 13.33
CA LEU A 310 -2.26 -20.76 13.40
C LEU A 310 -1.62 -20.78 14.78
N MET A 311 -1.47 -19.61 15.42
CA MET A 311 -0.92 -19.53 16.77
C MET A 311 -1.77 -20.28 17.80
N VAL A 312 -3.10 -20.17 17.73
CA VAL A 312 -4.03 -20.85 18.65
C VAL A 312 -4.04 -22.36 18.38
N LEU A 313 -3.99 -22.75 17.10
CA LEU A 313 -4.05 -24.16 16.69
C LEU A 313 -2.70 -24.88 16.71
N ARG A 314 -1.62 -24.23 17.12
CA ARG A 314 -0.24 -24.74 16.97
C ARG A 314 0.05 -26.06 17.71
N GLU A 315 -0.72 -26.39 18.76
CA GLU A 315 -0.56 -27.61 19.56
C GLU A 315 -1.69 -28.63 19.30
N THR A 316 -2.43 -28.45 18.21
CA THR A 316 -3.55 -29.31 17.79
C THR A 316 -3.23 -30.05 16.50
N SER A 317 -3.99 -31.11 16.20
CA SER A 317 -3.90 -31.80 14.91
C SER A 317 -4.31 -30.93 13.70
N ALA A 318 -4.86 -29.74 13.92
CA ALA A 318 -5.16 -28.79 12.84
C ALA A 318 -3.96 -27.92 12.44
N MET A 319 -2.81 -28.02 13.14
CA MET A 319 -1.63 -27.19 12.91
C MET A 319 -1.15 -27.27 11.45
N GLY A 320 -0.99 -28.47 10.90
CA GLY A 320 -0.46 -28.66 9.54
C GLY A 320 -1.28 -27.94 8.48
N ILE A 321 -2.61 -28.05 8.57
CA ILE A 321 -3.55 -27.39 7.66
C ILE A 321 -3.51 -25.87 7.85
N ALA A 322 -3.57 -25.39 9.09
CA ALA A 322 -3.51 -23.97 9.40
C ALA A 322 -2.21 -23.33 8.89
N LEU A 323 -1.08 -24.05 9.00
CA LEU A 323 0.22 -23.61 8.51
C LEU A 323 0.25 -23.52 6.99
N ALA A 324 -0.22 -24.56 6.29
CA ALA A 324 -0.28 -24.57 4.83
C ALA A 324 -1.12 -23.40 4.28
N VAL A 325 -2.27 -23.13 4.91
CA VAL A 325 -3.15 -22.00 4.57
C VAL A 325 -2.44 -20.67 4.83
N HIS A 326 -1.83 -20.49 6.00
CA HIS A 326 -1.12 -19.25 6.32
C HIS A 326 0.05 -18.98 5.36
N LEU A 327 0.87 -20.00 5.07
CA LEU A 327 1.97 -19.91 4.12
C LEU A 327 1.49 -19.58 2.70
N GLY A 328 0.40 -20.20 2.24
CA GLY A 328 -0.21 -19.87 0.95
C GLY A 328 -0.65 -18.41 0.88
N VAL A 329 -1.31 -17.90 1.93
CA VAL A 329 -1.74 -16.51 2.03
C VAL A 329 -0.54 -15.55 2.03
N VAL A 330 0.50 -15.82 2.82
CA VAL A 330 1.71 -14.98 2.87
C VAL A 330 2.42 -14.98 1.52
N PHE A 331 2.57 -16.14 0.87
CA PHE A 331 3.20 -16.22 -0.45
C PHE A 331 2.44 -15.39 -1.50
N ALA A 332 1.12 -15.54 -1.54
CA ALA A 332 0.26 -14.75 -2.43
C ALA A 332 0.33 -13.26 -2.14
N LEU A 333 0.44 -12.87 -0.86
CA LEU A 333 0.63 -11.47 -0.48
C LEU A 333 1.93 -10.92 -1.10
N PHE A 334 3.08 -11.57 -0.90
CA PHE A 334 4.35 -11.10 -1.47
C PHE A 334 4.33 -11.05 -3.01
N LEU A 335 3.73 -12.05 -3.64
CA LEU A 335 3.63 -12.11 -5.10
C LEU A 335 2.79 -10.97 -5.68
N THR A 336 1.70 -10.60 -5.00
CA THR A 336 0.75 -9.57 -5.47
C THR A 336 1.11 -8.16 -4.99
N MET A 337 1.94 -8.03 -3.96
CA MET A 337 2.32 -6.77 -3.31
C MET A 337 2.83 -5.68 -4.28
N PRO A 338 3.73 -5.95 -5.25
CA PRO A 338 4.25 -4.92 -6.17
C PRO A 338 3.21 -4.42 -7.18
N TYR A 339 2.09 -5.13 -7.32
CA TYR A 339 1.06 -4.87 -8.34
C TYR A 339 -0.26 -4.43 -7.73
N GLY A 340 -0.31 -4.27 -6.40
CA GLY A 340 -1.48 -3.84 -5.66
C GLY A 340 -1.32 -2.43 -5.10
N LYS A 341 -2.27 -2.03 -4.25
CA LYS A 341 -2.23 -0.74 -3.55
C LYS A 341 -1.00 -0.58 -2.65
N PHE A 342 -0.28 -1.64 -2.27
CA PHE A 342 0.89 -1.55 -1.37
C PHE A 342 1.95 -0.55 -1.86
N VAL A 343 2.15 -0.43 -3.19
CA VAL A 343 3.13 0.50 -3.79
C VAL A 343 2.87 1.97 -3.44
N HIS A 344 1.63 2.31 -3.07
CA HIS A 344 1.27 3.67 -2.66
C HIS A 344 2.15 4.17 -1.51
N GLY A 345 2.58 3.30 -0.58
CA GLY A 345 3.43 3.70 0.53
C GLY A 345 4.74 4.31 0.04
N PHE A 346 5.35 3.71 -0.99
CA PHE A 346 6.60 4.18 -1.57
C PHE A 346 6.39 5.42 -2.45
N TYR A 347 5.36 5.45 -3.29
CA TYR A 347 5.10 6.60 -4.16
C TYR A 347 4.70 7.84 -3.36
N ARG A 348 3.86 7.68 -2.33
CA ARG A 348 3.54 8.78 -1.40
C ARG A 348 4.76 9.28 -0.64
N PHE A 349 5.61 8.37 -0.16
CA PHE A 349 6.86 8.74 0.49
C PHE A 349 7.76 9.54 -0.45
N GLY A 350 7.94 9.10 -1.69
CA GLY A 350 8.69 9.82 -2.71
C GLY A 350 8.09 11.20 -3.04
N ALA A 351 6.77 11.30 -3.15
CA ALA A 351 6.07 12.57 -3.33
C ALA A 351 6.30 13.53 -2.15
N LEU A 352 6.26 13.04 -0.91
CA LEU A 352 6.53 13.87 0.27
C LEU A 352 7.99 14.33 0.35
N MET A 353 8.95 13.48 -0.03
CA MET A 353 10.35 13.87 -0.18
C MET A 353 10.51 15.00 -1.20
N LEU A 354 9.86 14.86 -2.35
CA LEU A 354 9.85 15.88 -3.39
C LEU A 354 9.23 17.18 -2.88
N TYR A 355 8.07 17.10 -2.23
CA TYR A 355 7.40 18.27 -1.64
C TYR A 355 8.29 19.02 -0.64
N ALA A 356 8.96 18.29 0.25
CA ALA A 356 9.90 18.89 1.21
C ALA A 356 11.09 19.57 0.51
N ALA A 357 11.56 19.00 -0.60
CA ALA A 357 12.66 19.56 -1.38
C ALA A 357 12.25 20.80 -2.18
N GLU A 358 11.09 20.78 -2.85
CA GLU A 358 10.56 21.92 -3.61
C GLU A 358 10.32 23.13 -2.70
N ARG A 359 9.74 22.92 -1.51
CA ARG A 359 9.55 23.98 -0.51
C ARG A 359 10.85 24.59 -0.01
N LYS A 360 11.91 23.79 0.09
CA LYS A 360 13.23 24.28 0.52
C LYS A 360 13.94 25.04 -0.60
N ALA A 361 13.78 24.57 -1.84
CA ALA A 361 14.41 25.15 -3.02
C ALA A 361 13.64 26.36 -3.58
N ASP A 362 12.39 26.55 -3.15
CA ASP A 362 11.44 27.56 -3.64
C ASP A 362 11.27 27.52 -5.17
N ARG A 363 11.27 26.30 -5.73
CA ARG A 363 11.09 26.05 -7.16
C ARG A 363 10.56 24.64 -7.40
N PRO A 364 9.81 24.41 -8.49
CA PRO A 364 9.38 23.06 -8.86
C PRO A 364 10.57 22.22 -9.34
N ALA A 365 10.45 20.91 -9.21
CA ALA A 365 11.30 19.97 -9.93
C ALA A 365 11.08 20.06 -11.45
N THR A 366 12.13 19.82 -12.21
CA THR A 366 12.06 19.71 -13.66
C THR A 366 11.65 18.30 -14.04
N VAL A 367 10.41 18.14 -14.50
CA VAL A 367 9.93 16.87 -15.07
C VAL A 367 10.67 16.61 -16.39
N PRO A 368 11.20 15.39 -16.62
CA PRO A 368 11.82 15.05 -17.90
C PRO A 368 10.79 15.20 -19.02
N THR A 369 11.11 16.00 -20.03
CA THR A 369 10.36 16.00 -21.29
C THR A 369 10.62 14.68 -21.99
N THR A 370 9.78 13.68 -21.75
CA THR A 370 9.75 12.50 -22.61
C THR A 370 9.27 12.97 -23.99
N ALA A 371 10.20 13.10 -24.92
CA ALA A 371 9.85 13.17 -26.34
C ALA A 371 9.01 11.90 -26.60
N LYS A 372 7.73 12.10 -26.93
CA LYS A 372 6.84 11.01 -27.34
C LYS A 372 7.55 10.27 -28.48
N ALA A 373 7.95 9.03 -28.23
CA ALA A 373 8.37 8.11 -29.28
C ALA A 373 7.14 7.49 -29.93
#